data_AF-A0A0S8HWE2-F1
#
_entry.id   AF-A0A0S8HWE2-F1
#
_cell.length_a   1.000
_cell.length_b   1.000
_cell.length_c   1.000
_cell.angle_alpha   90.00
_cell.angle_beta   90.00
_cell.angle_gamma   90.00
#
_symmetry.space_group_name_H-M   'P 1'
#
loop_
_entity.id
_entity.type
_entity.pdbx_description
1 polymer ?
#
loop_
_entity_poly.entity_id
_entity_poly.type
_entity_poly.pdbx_seq_one_letter_code
_entity_poly.pdbx_strand_id
1 'polypeptide(L)'
;MATALYLGLKTDTQNLGRHATDVDYKAAISLYPKVQLKILSQIESPDLPRDFFLDFDRGLHEARIFGKVILCDLGSLVNTDMVALMADFFLRLSEVSTSFVMGTSDSSLIFSLRTKIAHQNAGQMARQMVKGLGTAGGHGRTGGGQIPIQDISPEKAEKMRQSIQKRFLKYAGQESAQGEKLLPDSRLGEEVS
;
A
#
# COMPACT_ATOMS: atom_id res chain seq x y z
N MET A 1 9.40 16.48 -22.95
CA MET A 1 9.05 17.35 -21.81
C MET A 1 7.55 17.41 -21.55
N ALA A 2 6.69 17.68 -22.54
CA ALA A 2 5.22 17.75 -22.33
C ALA A 2 4.62 16.48 -21.69
N THR A 3 5.02 15.27 -22.11
CA THR A 3 4.58 14.00 -21.49
C THR A 3 4.89 13.94 -20.00
N ALA A 4 6.09 14.32 -19.57
CA ALA A 4 6.49 14.28 -18.16
C ALA A 4 5.74 15.31 -17.31
N LEU A 5 5.53 16.53 -17.85
CA LEU A 5 4.74 17.56 -17.17
C LEU A 5 3.28 17.13 -17.02
N TYR A 6 2.71 16.55 -18.08
CA TYR A 6 1.35 16.02 -18.05
C TYR A 6 1.21 14.88 -17.03
N LEU A 7 2.21 13.97 -16.97
CA LEU A 7 2.23 12.87 -16.00
C LEU A 7 2.31 13.39 -14.56
N GLY A 8 3.16 14.38 -14.27
CA GLY A 8 3.25 15.01 -12.96
C GLY A 8 1.93 15.63 -12.52
N LEU A 9 1.33 16.45 -13.39
CA LEU A 9 0.01 17.05 -13.17
C LEU A 9 -1.06 15.99 -12.93
N LYS A 10 -1.08 14.92 -13.73
CA LYS A 10 -2.02 13.80 -13.56
C LYS A 10 -1.81 13.07 -12.23
N THR A 11 -0.57 12.89 -11.79
CA THR A 11 -0.25 12.15 -10.56
C THR A 11 -0.62 12.96 -9.32
N ASP A 12 -0.27 14.25 -9.29
CA ASP A 12 -0.52 15.14 -8.16
C ASP A 12 -2.02 15.43 -7.95
N THR A 13 -2.78 15.47 -9.05
CA THR A 13 -4.23 15.76 -9.02
C THR A 13 -5.12 14.51 -9.04
N GLN A 14 -4.55 13.31 -8.97
CA GLN A 14 -5.27 12.05 -9.15
C GLN A 14 -6.15 12.06 -10.41
N ASN A 15 -5.51 12.26 -11.57
CA ASN A 15 -6.16 12.37 -12.86
C ASN A 15 -7.21 13.48 -12.91
N LEU A 16 -6.87 14.66 -12.36
CA LEU A 16 -7.75 15.82 -12.21
C LEU A 16 -8.99 15.59 -11.33
N GLY A 17 -9.11 14.42 -10.68
CA GLY A 17 -10.23 14.08 -9.82
C GLY A 17 -10.14 14.67 -8.40
N ARG A 18 -8.96 15.16 -7.99
CA ARG A 18 -8.72 15.64 -6.63
C ARG A 18 -7.91 16.94 -6.61
N HIS A 19 -8.44 17.96 -5.94
CA HIS A 19 -7.78 19.26 -5.73
C HIS A 19 -7.29 19.97 -7.02
N ALA A 20 -7.78 19.58 -8.20
CA ALA A 20 -7.46 20.26 -9.44
C ALA A 20 -8.09 21.65 -9.48
N THR A 21 -7.30 22.63 -9.85
CA THR A 21 -7.70 24.03 -10.04
C THR A 21 -7.92 24.33 -11.52
N ASP A 22 -8.56 25.46 -11.83
CA ASP A 22 -8.70 25.93 -13.23
C ASP A 22 -7.36 26.06 -13.96
N VAL A 23 -6.29 26.32 -13.22
CA VAL A 23 -4.92 26.38 -13.76
C VAL A 23 -4.48 25.00 -14.22
N ASP A 24 -4.77 23.95 -13.44
CA ASP A 24 -4.42 22.57 -13.78
C ASP A 24 -5.17 22.09 -15.02
N TYR A 25 -6.46 22.44 -15.14
CA TYR A 25 -7.25 22.13 -16.34
C TYR A 25 -6.70 22.82 -17.59
N LYS A 26 -6.39 24.12 -17.50
CA LYS A 26 -5.80 24.87 -18.63
C LYS A 26 -4.44 24.31 -19.02
N ALA A 27 -3.62 23.96 -18.04
CA ALA A 27 -2.33 23.33 -18.27
C ALA A 27 -2.50 21.96 -18.97
N ALA A 28 -3.41 21.11 -18.50
CA ALA A 28 -3.72 19.83 -19.12
C ALA A 28 -4.14 20.00 -20.59
N ILE A 29 -5.08 20.90 -20.88
CA ILE A 29 -5.55 21.19 -22.25
C ILE A 29 -4.41 21.67 -23.16
N SER A 30 -3.53 22.54 -22.65
CA SER A 30 -2.39 23.08 -23.42
C SER A 30 -1.29 22.04 -23.65
N LEU A 31 -1.09 21.12 -22.70
CA LEU A 31 -0.07 20.08 -22.76
C LEU A 31 -0.51 18.89 -23.62
N TYR A 32 -1.78 18.48 -23.54
CA TYR A 32 -2.28 17.22 -24.11
C TYR A 32 -1.94 17.02 -25.60
N PRO A 33 -2.07 18.02 -26.50
CA PRO A 33 -1.71 17.86 -27.91
C PRO A 33 -0.23 17.58 -28.16
N LYS A 34 0.64 17.89 -27.18
CA LYS A 34 2.10 17.71 -27.24
C LYS A 34 2.56 16.44 -26.51
N VAL A 35 1.64 15.71 -25.89
CA VAL A 35 1.94 14.46 -25.17
C VAL A 35 2.17 13.34 -26.17
N GLN A 36 3.29 12.63 -26.00
CA GLN A 36 3.52 11.38 -26.71
C GLN A 36 2.71 10.28 -26.05
N LEU A 37 1.48 10.06 -26.52
CA LEU A 37 0.52 9.13 -25.90
C LEU A 37 1.03 7.69 -25.80
N LYS A 38 1.82 7.23 -26.77
CA LYS A 38 2.45 5.89 -26.70
C LYS A 38 3.39 5.75 -25.51
N ILE A 39 4.25 6.76 -25.30
CA ILE A 39 5.19 6.78 -24.17
C ILE A 39 4.41 6.91 -22.85
N LEU A 40 3.38 7.78 -22.81
CA LEU A 40 2.54 7.90 -21.63
C LEU A 40 1.90 6.56 -21.25
N SER A 41 1.32 5.86 -22.23
CA SER A 41 0.71 4.54 -22.01
C SER A 41 1.72 3.51 -21.51
N GLN A 42 2.96 3.50 -22.01
CA GLN A 42 4.00 2.58 -21.53
C GLN A 42 4.42 2.87 -20.09
N ILE A 43 4.43 4.15 -19.68
CA ILE A 43 4.73 4.54 -18.30
C ILE A 43 3.57 4.17 -17.36
N GLU A 44 2.32 4.37 -17.81
CA GLU A 44 1.13 4.09 -17.00
C GLU A 44 0.75 2.61 -16.94
N SER A 45 1.25 1.81 -17.88
CA SER A 45 0.97 0.38 -17.98
C SER A 45 2.25 -0.36 -18.36
N PRO A 46 3.23 -0.42 -17.45
CA PRO A 46 4.47 -1.14 -17.71
C PRO A 46 4.23 -2.65 -17.78
N ASP A 47 5.09 -3.36 -18.50
CA ASP A 47 5.15 -4.82 -18.42
C ASP A 47 5.57 -5.24 -17.00
N LEU A 48 4.83 -6.18 -16.42
CA LEU A 48 5.07 -6.65 -15.05
C LEU A 48 5.71 -8.04 -15.06
N PRO A 49 6.75 -8.28 -14.24
CA PRO A 49 7.40 -9.58 -14.15
C PRO A 49 6.47 -10.60 -13.49
N ARG A 50 6.73 -11.90 -13.70
CA ARG A 50 5.94 -12.99 -13.08
C ARG A 50 5.86 -12.86 -11.55
N ASP A 51 6.95 -12.48 -10.90
CA ASP A 51 7.05 -12.37 -9.43
C ASP A 51 6.04 -11.36 -8.87
N PHE A 52 5.71 -10.31 -9.63
CA PHE A 52 4.65 -9.37 -9.27
C PHE A 52 3.33 -10.08 -9.00
N PHE A 53 2.92 -10.99 -9.91
CA PHE A 53 1.64 -11.69 -9.81
C PHE A 53 1.64 -12.74 -8.70
N LEU A 54 2.81 -13.33 -8.40
CA LEU A 54 2.96 -14.24 -7.26
C LEU A 54 2.80 -13.50 -5.92
N ASP A 55 3.44 -12.33 -5.79
CA ASP A 55 3.31 -11.50 -4.59
C ASP A 55 1.89 -10.92 -4.46
N PHE A 56 1.24 -10.60 -5.58
CA PHE A 56 -0.15 -10.14 -5.61
C PHE A 56 -1.12 -11.23 -5.12
N ASP A 57 -1.00 -12.45 -5.68
CA ASP A 57 -1.81 -13.61 -5.29
C ASP A 57 -1.61 -13.96 -3.80
N ARG A 58 -0.36 -13.96 -3.33
CA ARG A 58 -0.05 -14.12 -1.91
C ARG A 58 -0.75 -13.06 -1.07
N GLY A 59 -0.67 -11.80 -1.49
CA GLY A 59 -1.34 -10.71 -0.80
C GLY A 59 -2.85 -10.92 -0.66
N LEU A 60 -3.51 -11.38 -1.72
CA LEU A 60 -4.96 -11.65 -1.69
C LEU A 60 -5.34 -12.75 -0.66
N HIS A 61 -4.52 -13.79 -0.52
CA HIS A 61 -4.79 -14.90 0.40
C HIS A 61 -4.36 -14.62 1.85
N GLU A 62 -3.31 -13.83 2.05
CA GLU A 62 -2.80 -13.49 3.38
C GLU A 62 -3.50 -12.27 4.01
N ALA A 63 -4.23 -11.48 3.21
CA ALA A 63 -4.95 -10.33 3.71
C ALA A 63 -6.09 -10.71 4.65
N ARG A 64 -6.19 -9.98 5.76
CA ARG A 64 -7.23 -10.15 6.78
C ARG A 64 -7.89 -8.83 7.12
N ILE A 65 -9.22 -8.86 7.20
CA ILE A 65 -10.06 -7.72 7.57
C ILE A 65 -10.33 -7.78 9.08
N PHE A 66 -10.15 -6.65 9.74
CA PHE A 66 -10.41 -6.42 11.16
C PHE A 66 -11.36 -5.22 11.28
N GLY A 67 -12.67 -5.48 11.32
CA GLY A 67 -13.68 -4.42 11.29
C GLY A 67 -13.58 -3.59 10.02
N LYS A 68 -13.11 -2.34 10.12
CA LYS A 68 -12.94 -1.41 8.97
C LYS A 68 -11.51 -1.27 8.49
N VAL A 69 -10.58 -2.10 8.97
CA VAL A 69 -9.18 -2.05 8.52
C VAL A 69 -8.78 -3.39 7.93
N ILE A 70 -7.81 -3.35 7.03
CA ILE A 70 -7.22 -4.56 6.43
C ILE A 70 -5.73 -4.58 6.70
N LEU A 71 -5.24 -5.75 7.10
CA LEU A 71 -3.84 -6.03 7.35
C LEU A 71 -3.39 -7.14 6.40
N CYS A 72 -2.25 -6.95 5.74
CA CYS A 72 -1.63 -7.97 4.92
C CYS A 72 -0.13 -8.02 5.22
N ASP A 73 0.39 -9.23 5.45
CA ASP A 73 1.83 -9.49 5.52
C ASP A 73 2.22 -10.29 4.28
N LEU A 74 2.98 -9.67 3.39
CA LEU A 74 3.44 -10.29 2.15
C LEU A 74 4.63 -11.23 2.37
N GLY A 75 5.17 -11.29 3.59
CA GLY A 75 6.35 -12.10 3.89
C GLY A 75 7.60 -11.58 3.17
N SER A 76 8.44 -12.51 2.70
CA SER A 76 9.68 -12.15 1.99
C SER A 76 9.39 -11.64 0.58
N LEU A 77 9.98 -10.48 0.25
CA LEU A 77 9.78 -9.77 -1.00
C LEU A 77 11.11 -9.46 -1.68
N VAL A 78 11.19 -9.77 -2.97
CA VAL A 78 12.25 -9.26 -3.84
C VAL A 78 11.92 -7.82 -4.26
N ASN A 79 10.66 -7.55 -4.59
CA ASN A 79 10.18 -6.21 -4.94
C ASN A 79 9.40 -5.58 -3.79
N THR A 80 10.02 -4.62 -3.11
CA THR A 80 9.43 -3.94 -1.95
C THR A 80 8.31 -2.96 -2.33
N ASP A 81 8.22 -2.55 -3.60
CA ASP A 81 7.15 -1.67 -4.08
C ASP A 81 5.76 -2.34 -3.97
N MET A 82 5.72 -3.68 -3.96
CA MET A 82 4.49 -4.45 -3.75
C MET A 82 3.76 -4.05 -2.47
N VAL A 83 4.48 -3.66 -1.42
CA VAL A 83 3.89 -3.21 -0.16
C VAL A 83 3.02 -1.97 -0.36
N ALA A 84 3.51 -0.99 -1.12
CA ALA A 84 2.76 0.23 -1.41
C ALA A 84 1.59 -0.05 -2.36
N LEU A 85 1.83 -0.82 -3.41
CA LEU A 85 0.83 -1.17 -4.43
C LEU A 85 -0.34 -1.95 -3.84
N MET A 86 -0.08 -2.96 -3.01
CA MET A 86 -1.12 -3.73 -2.34
C MET A 86 -1.89 -2.86 -1.33
N ALA A 87 -1.23 -1.93 -0.63
CA ALA A 87 -1.93 -1.04 0.30
C ALA A 87 -2.91 -0.12 -0.43
N ASP A 88 -2.51 0.44 -1.57
CA ASP A 88 -3.39 1.25 -2.42
C ASP A 88 -4.50 0.42 -3.06
N PHE A 89 -4.22 -0.84 -3.44
CA PHE A 89 -5.20 -1.77 -3.98
C PHE A 89 -6.27 -2.13 -2.94
N PHE A 90 -5.87 -2.58 -1.75
CA PHE A 90 -6.80 -2.95 -0.68
C PHE A 90 -7.61 -1.77 -0.15
N LEU A 91 -7.06 -0.55 -0.21
CA LEU A 91 -7.85 0.64 0.13
C LEU A 91 -9.06 0.80 -0.79
N ARG A 92 -9.11 0.20 -1.98
CA ARG A 92 -10.28 0.27 -2.87
C ARG A 92 -11.46 -0.56 -2.37
N LEU A 93 -11.26 -1.51 -1.45
CA LEU A 93 -12.33 -2.30 -0.85
C LEU A 93 -13.32 -1.37 -0.11
N SER A 94 -14.60 -1.47 -0.42
CA SER A 94 -15.66 -0.56 0.06
C SER A 94 -15.76 -0.53 1.59
N GLU A 95 -15.65 -1.70 2.22
CA GLU A 95 -15.80 -1.91 3.66
C GLU A 95 -14.58 -1.45 4.48
N VAL A 96 -13.45 -1.23 3.80
CA VAL A 96 -12.19 -0.82 4.42
C VAL A 96 -11.99 0.68 4.34
N SER A 97 -11.72 1.28 5.51
CA SER A 97 -11.28 2.67 5.63
C SER A 97 -9.76 2.81 5.71
N THR A 98 -9.04 1.80 6.18
CA THR A 98 -7.58 1.87 6.35
C THR A 98 -6.92 0.57 5.92
N SER A 99 -5.90 0.66 5.06
CA SER A 99 -5.08 -0.47 4.64
C SER A 99 -3.69 -0.37 5.21
N PHE A 100 -3.22 -1.47 5.77
CA PHE A 100 -1.86 -1.66 6.23
C PHE A 100 -1.27 -2.91 5.59
N VAL A 101 -0.19 -2.73 4.86
CA VAL A 101 0.54 -3.83 4.23
C VAL A 101 1.98 -3.76 4.68
N MET A 102 2.57 -4.92 4.93
CA MET A 102 3.98 -5.04 5.27
C MET A 102 4.63 -6.20 4.54
N GLY A 103 5.96 -6.19 4.50
CA GLY A 103 6.77 -7.28 3.99
C GLY A 103 8.22 -7.12 4.46
N THR A 104 9.04 -8.12 4.19
CA THR A 104 10.46 -8.14 4.57
C THR A 104 11.32 -8.26 3.33
N SER A 105 12.30 -7.37 3.20
CA SER A 105 13.47 -7.58 2.35
C SER A 105 14.59 -8.21 3.17
N ASP A 106 15.72 -8.50 2.53
CA ASP A 106 16.90 -9.09 3.17
C ASP A 106 17.42 -8.29 4.38
N SER A 107 17.22 -6.98 4.39
CA SER A 107 17.78 -6.08 5.40
C SER A 107 16.75 -5.37 6.25
N SER A 108 15.48 -5.32 5.83
CA SER A 108 14.48 -4.49 6.49
C SER A 108 13.06 -5.05 6.39
N LEU A 109 12.27 -4.76 7.41
CA LEU A 109 10.82 -4.88 7.37
C LEU A 109 10.25 -3.54 6.90
N ILE A 110 9.53 -3.54 5.79
CA ILE A 110 8.92 -2.36 5.18
C ILE A 110 7.40 -2.45 5.34
N PHE A 111 6.75 -1.31 5.53
CA PHE A 111 5.29 -1.24 5.55
C PHE A 111 4.76 0.04 4.89
N SER A 112 3.51 -0.06 4.45
CA SER A 112 2.73 1.02 3.88
C SER A 112 1.38 1.10 4.58
N LEU A 113 0.99 2.32 4.94
CA LEU A 113 -0.28 2.65 5.56
C LEU A 113 -1.04 3.63 4.68
N ARG A 114 -2.31 3.34 4.42
CA ARG A 114 -3.21 4.17 3.61
C ARG A 114 -4.54 4.31 4.32
N THR A 115 -5.13 5.51 4.34
CA THR A 115 -6.44 5.74 4.97
C THR A 115 -7.37 6.58 4.11
N LYS A 116 -8.65 6.22 4.14
CA LYS A 116 -9.76 6.98 3.57
C LYS A 116 -10.25 8.10 4.48
N ILE A 117 -9.77 8.15 5.72
CA ILE A 117 -10.28 9.07 6.74
C ILE A 117 -9.55 10.41 6.62
N ALA A 118 -10.28 11.48 6.32
CA ALA A 118 -9.68 12.80 6.03
C ALA A 118 -8.93 13.40 7.24
N HIS A 119 -9.44 13.18 8.45
CA HIS A 119 -8.87 13.74 9.68
C HIS A 119 -7.81 12.85 10.33
N GLN A 120 -7.54 11.66 9.77
CA GLN A 120 -6.53 10.75 10.30
C GLN A 120 -5.19 11.00 9.61
N ASN A 121 -4.12 11.17 10.38
CA ASN A 121 -2.76 11.32 9.86
C ASN A 121 -2.02 9.97 9.86
N ALA A 122 -2.04 9.29 8.72
CA ALA A 122 -1.35 8.00 8.53
C ALA A 122 0.17 8.14 8.75
N GLY A 123 0.79 9.25 8.37
CA GLY A 123 2.21 9.47 8.62
C GLY A 123 2.55 9.58 10.12
N GLN A 124 1.68 10.22 10.90
CA GLN A 124 1.83 10.28 12.35
C GLN A 124 1.62 8.90 12.99
N MET A 125 0.61 8.15 12.55
CA MET A 125 0.39 6.77 12.99
C MET A 125 1.61 5.88 12.69
N ALA A 126 2.14 5.95 11.47
CA ALA A 126 3.33 5.22 11.05
C ALA A 126 4.54 5.53 11.96
N ARG A 127 4.80 6.81 12.26
CA ARG A 127 5.85 7.24 13.20
C ARG A 127 5.67 6.67 14.61
N GLN A 128 4.44 6.62 15.11
CA GLN A 128 4.17 6.06 16.43
C GLN A 128 4.31 4.54 16.45
N MET A 129 3.95 3.85 15.37
CA MET A 129 4.12 2.40 15.24
C MET A 129 5.59 1.98 15.27
N VAL A 130 6.49 2.72 14.63
CA VAL A 130 7.93 2.37 14.59
C VAL A 130 8.75 2.99 15.70
N LYS A 131 8.14 3.72 16.64
CA LYS A 131 8.87 4.43 17.68
C LYS A 131 9.80 3.48 18.44
N GLY A 132 11.10 3.81 18.43
CA GLY A 132 12.18 3.04 19.04
C GLY A 132 12.61 1.78 18.27
N LEU A 133 12.08 1.55 17.07
CA LEU A 133 12.35 0.36 16.26
C LEU A 133 12.92 0.71 14.87
N GLY A 134 12.46 1.80 14.25
CA GLY A 134 12.86 2.16 12.89
C GLY A 134 12.47 3.58 12.50
N THR A 135 12.40 3.82 11.19
CA THR A 135 12.08 5.12 10.60
C THR A 135 10.75 5.07 9.88
N ALA A 136 9.97 6.15 9.95
CA ALA A 136 8.69 6.25 9.26
C ALA A 136 8.36 7.71 8.92
N GLY A 137 7.52 7.88 7.91
CA GLY A 137 7.10 9.17 7.37
C GLY A 137 5.73 9.12 6.70
N GLY A 138 5.44 10.18 5.96
CA GLY A 138 4.18 10.38 5.24
C GLY A 138 3.40 11.62 5.67
N HIS A 139 2.32 11.89 4.95
CA HIS A 139 1.45 13.06 5.14
C HIS A 139 -0.02 12.69 4.89
N GLY A 140 -0.90 13.25 5.72
CA GLY A 140 -2.34 13.08 5.59
C GLY A 140 -2.74 11.61 5.53
N ARG A 141 -3.16 11.15 4.35
CA ARG A 141 -3.77 9.83 4.09
C ARG A 141 -2.77 8.71 3.83
N THR A 142 -1.49 9.03 3.74
CA THR A 142 -0.42 8.13 3.32
C THR A 142 0.67 8.13 4.37
N GLY A 143 1.05 6.94 4.83
CA GLY A 143 2.16 6.71 5.74
C GLY A 143 2.97 5.49 5.31
N GLY A 144 4.19 5.39 5.79
CA GLY A 144 5.04 4.23 5.53
C GLY A 144 6.32 4.31 6.34
N GLY A 145 7.06 3.21 6.39
CA GLY A 145 8.31 3.15 7.13
C GLY A 145 9.04 1.84 6.97
N GLN A 146 10.21 1.78 7.60
CA GLN A 146 11.09 0.63 7.59
C GLN A 146 11.72 0.39 8.94
N ILE A 147 12.00 -0.87 9.25
CA ILE A 147 12.65 -1.33 10.46
C ILE A 147 13.83 -2.23 10.04
N PRO A 148 15.08 -1.90 10.42
CA PRO A 148 16.23 -2.74 10.12
C PRO A 148 16.13 -4.11 10.80
N ILE A 149 16.39 -5.18 10.05
CA ILE A 149 16.37 -6.58 10.54
C ILE A 149 17.61 -7.40 10.13
N GLN A 150 18.58 -6.81 9.43
CA GLN A 150 19.78 -7.49 8.93
C GLN A 150 20.59 -8.24 10.02
N ASP A 151 20.63 -7.73 11.26
CA ASP A 151 21.52 -8.23 12.32
C ASP A 151 20.76 -8.93 13.46
N ILE A 152 19.52 -9.36 13.22
CA ILE A 152 18.69 -10.03 14.24
C ILE A 152 18.36 -11.45 13.83
N SER A 153 18.19 -12.33 14.82
CA SER A 153 17.78 -13.71 14.56
C SER A 153 16.39 -13.78 13.92
N PRO A 154 16.08 -14.85 13.15
CA PRO A 154 14.75 -15.05 12.56
C PRO A 154 13.62 -14.96 13.60
N GLU A 155 13.85 -15.47 14.80
CA GLU A 155 12.89 -15.38 15.91
C GLU A 155 12.65 -13.93 16.37
N LYS A 156 13.69 -13.10 16.41
CA LYS A 156 13.57 -11.67 16.74
C LYS A 156 12.86 -10.91 15.61
N ALA A 157 13.15 -11.24 14.35
CA ALA A 157 12.47 -10.67 13.20
C ALA A 157 10.97 -11.01 13.22
N GLU A 158 10.61 -12.25 13.54
CA GLU A 158 9.22 -12.66 13.68
C GLU A 158 8.51 -11.93 14.82
N LYS A 159 9.16 -11.81 15.99
CA LYS A 159 8.62 -11.01 17.11
C LYS A 159 8.45 -9.54 16.72
N MET A 160 9.35 -9.00 15.90
CA MET A 160 9.24 -7.64 15.36
C MET A 160 8.01 -7.51 14.44
N ARG A 161 7.80 -8.45 13.52
CA ARG A 161 6.62 -8.50 12.66
C ARG A 161 5.33 -8.46 13.47
N GLN A 162 5.19 -9.39 14.41
CA GLN A 162 4.01 -9.47 15.28
C GLN A 162 3.81 -8.21 16.12
N SER A 163 4.89 -7.61 16.62
CA SER A 163 4.84 -6.35 17.37
C SER A 163 4.27 -5.20 16.53
N ILE A 164 4.69 -5.07 15.27
CA ILE A 164 4.19 -4.04 14.37
C ILE A 164 2.72 -4.27 13.99
N GLN A 165 2.33 -5.51 13.70
CA GLN A 165 0.92 -5.85 13.45
C GLN A 165 0.04 -5.50 14.66
N LYS A 166 0.46 -5.83 15.88
CA LYS A 166 -0.25 -5.46 17.12
C LYS A 166 -0.33 -3.94 17.31
N ARG A 167 0.78 -3.22 17.07
CA ARG A 167 0.78 -1.74 17.15
C ARG A 167 -0.18 -1.13 16.13
N PHE A 168 -0.26 -1.67 14.92
CA PHE A 168 -1.24 -1.23 13.93
C PHE A 168 -2.67 -1.40 14.44
N LEU A 169 -3.05 -2.62 14.85
CA LEU A 169 -4.41 -2.90 15.33
C LEU A 169 -4.79 -2.03 16.54
N LYS A 170 -3.82 -1.76 17.42
CA LYS A 170 -3.95 -0.78 18.51
C LYS A 170 -4.32 0.62 18.03
N TYR A 171 -3.51 1.19 17.13
CA TYR A 171 -3.75 2.54 16.64
C TYR A 171 -4.98 2.64 15.73
N ALA A 172 -5.38 1.53 15.10
CA ALA A 172 -6.60 1.41 14.33
C ALA A 172 -7.86 1.25 15.21
N GLY A 173 -7.70 1.01 16.52
CA GLY A 173 -8.83 0.75 17.43
C GLY A 173 -9.50 -0.61 17.20
N GLN A 174 -8.75 -1.60 16.71
CA GLN A 174 -9.23 -2.93 16.33
C GLN A 174 -8.50 -4.05 17.09
N GLU A 175 -8.03 -3.79 18.32
CA GLU A 175 -7.28 -4.78 19.13
C GLU A 175 -8.08 -6.05 19.44
N SER A 176 -9.41 -5.92 19.61
CA SER A 176 -10.31 -7.01 19.95
C SER A 176 -11.05 -7.58 18.74
N ALA A 177 -10.81 -7.05 17.54
CA ALA A 177 -11.45 -7.55 16.33
C ALA A 177 -10.86 -8.90 15.94
N GLN A 178 -11.72 -9.85 15.58
CA GLN A 178 -11.28 -11.10 14.97
C GLN A 178 -10.98 -10.85 13.49
N GLY A 179 -9.81 -11.32 13.03
CA GLY A 179 -9.39 -11.15 11.65
C GLY A 179 -10.04 -12.18 10.75
N GLU A 180 -10.88 -11.73 9.82
CA GLU A 180 -11.49 -12.55 8.77
C GLU A 180 -10.60 -12.54 7.52
N LYS A 181 -10.40 -13.69 6.88
CA LYS A 181 -9.62 -13.74 5.63
C LYS A 181 -10.39 -13.01 4.53
N LEU A 182 -9.67 -12.25 3.70
CA LEU A 182 -10.26 -11.58 2.53
C LEU A 182 -10.84 -12.61 1.55
N LEU A 183 -10.08 -13.67 1.27
CA LEU A 183 -10.51 -14.78 0.42
C LEU A 183 -10.59 -16.07 1.24
N PRO A 184 -11.55 -16.96 0.95
CA PRO A 184 -11.60 -18.29 1.55
C PRO A 184 -10.40 -19.14 1.12
N ASP A 185 -10.01 -20.10 1.95
CA ASP A 185 -8.90 -21.03 1.65
C ASP A 185 -9.23 -22.01 0.52
N SER A 186 -10.51 -22.22 0.23
CA SER A 186 -10.98 -23.08 -0.85
C SER A 186 -10.98 -22.33 -2.18
N ARG A 187 -10.34 -22.92 -3.19
CA ARG A 187 -10.57 -22.52 -4.59
C ARG A 187 -12.07 -22.63 -4.87
N LEU A 188 -12.66 -21.59 -5.45
CA LEU A 188 -13.98 -21.63 -6.08
C LEU A 188 -13.94 -22.76 -7.14
N GLY A 189 -14.33 -23.99 -6.78
CA GLY A 189 -14.20 -25.15 -7.66
C GLY A 189 -14.38 -26.54 -7.05
N GLU A 190 -14.47 -26.72 -5.73
CA GLU A 190 -14.82 -28.03 -5.13
C GLU A 190 -16.33 -28.21 -4.86
N GLU A 191 -17.17 -27.49 -5.60
CA GLU A 191 -18.60 -27.80 -5.72
C GLU A 191 -18.94 -27.94 -7.22
N VAL A 192 -18.51 -29.02 -7.87
CA VAL A 192 -19.27 -29.83 -8.85
C VAL A 192 -18.42 -31.06 -9.20
N SER A 193 -18.64 -32.17 -8.51
CA SER A 193 -18.76 -33.53 -9.06
C SER A 193 -19.10 -34.53 -7.96
#